data_AF-A0A6N7W1M2-F1
#
_entry.id   AF-A0A6N7W1M2-F1
#
_cell.length_a   1.000
_cell.length_b   1.000
_cell.length_c   1.000
_cell.angle_alpha   90.00
_cell.angle_beta   90.00
_cell.angle_gamma   90.00
#
_symmetry.space_group_name_H-M   'P 1'
#
loop_
_entity.id
_entity.type
_entity.pdbx_description
1 polymer ?
#
loop_
_entity_poly.entity_id
_entity_poly.type
_entity_poly.pdbx_seq_one_letter_code
_entity_poly.pdbx_strand_id
1 'polypeptide(L)'
;MAEREGDVYVFIIKGRPITKKNSSRWAGRGKLLPSASYKAYAQAALWQLKQQMRAQGLDPSGREPIPYAMAVTCHYWMPNRQSWPDLVGLLQATSDILQEAGIIQDDGLIVDYGNSHIEGISKENPKVDITIRTIPPGDPVYKINPKLKGVKE
;
A
#
# COMPACT_ATOMS: atom_id res chain seq x y z
N MET A 1 -26.75 -14.77 11.81
CA MET A 1 -26.43 -14.25 10.47
C MET A 1 -24.93 -14.42 10.33
N ALA A 2 -24.46 -15.19 9.36
CA ALA A 2 -23.02 -15.36 9.14
C ALA A 2 -22.49 -14.04 8.58
N GLU A 3 -21.66 -13.34 9.36
CA GLU A 3 -20.88 -12.20 8.88
C GLU A 3 -20.03 -12.70 7.71
N ARG A 4 -20.22 -12.15 6.50
CA ARG A 4 -19.32 -12.45 5.38
C ARG A 4 -17.94 -11.93 5.77
N GLU A 5 -17.02 -12.83 6.07
CA GLU A 5 -15.60 -12.49 6.25
C GLU A 5 -15.08 -11.95 4.91
N GLY A 6 -14.53 -10.74 4.91
CA GLY A 6 -14.05 -10.11 3.68
C GLY A 6 -12.85 -10.83 3.07
N ASP A 7 -12.64 -10.64 1.76
CA ASP A 7 -11.49 -11.19 1.05
C ASP A 7 -10.16 -10.72 1.64
N VAL A 8 -9.16 -11.60 1.60
CA VAL A 8 -7.80 -11.34 2.06
C VAL A 8 -6.81 -11.48 0.90
N TYR A 9 -6.01 -10.44 0.69
CA TYR A 9 -4.95 -10.40 -0.33
C TYR A 9 -3.60 -10.21 0.33
N VAL A 10 -2.57 -10.90 -0.17
CA VAL A 10 -1.21 -10.81 0.36
C VAL A 10 -0.25 -10.44 -0.75
N PHE A 11 0.58 -9.44 -0.50
CA PHE A 11 1.60 -8.96 -1.43
C PHE A 11 2.94 -8.80 -0.73
N ILE A 12 4.02 -8.98 -1.48
CA ILE A 12 5.38 -8.76 -1.02
C ILE A 12 6.06 -7.82 -2.01
N ILE A 13 6.66 -6.74 -1.50
CA ILE A 13 7.52 -5.87 -2.30
C ILE A 13 8.95 -6.05 -1.78
N LYS A 14 9.82 -6.62 -2.61
CA LYS A 14 11.26 -6.77 -2.33
C LYS A 14 12.00 -5.47 -2.60
N GLY A 15 13.09 -5.30 -1.86
CA GLY A 15 13.94 -4.12 -1.90
C GLY A 15 13.81 -3.29 -0.62
N ARG A 16 14.69 -2.31 -0.45
CA ARG A 16 14.65 -1.41 0.70
C ARG A 16 13.35 -0.59 0.70
N PRO A 17 12.48 -0.71 1.71
CA PRO A 17 11.34 0.18 1.85
C PRO A 17 11.79 1.64 1.95
N ILE A 18 11.19 2.53 1.14
CA ILE A 18 11.59 3.93 1.01
C ILE A 18 10.35 4.83 1.13
N THR A 19 10.43 5.87 1.96
CA THR A 19 9.38 6.90 2.06
C THR A 19 9.45 7.87 0.88
N LYS A 20 8.31 8.44 0.50
CA LYS A 20 8.20 9.43 -0.59
C LYS A 20 8.77 10.82 -0.23
N LYS A 21 8.72 11.17 1.07
CA LYS A 21 9.02 12.53 1.59
C LYS A 21 10.51 12.81 1.80
N ASN A 22 11.34 11.79 1.99
CA ASN A 22 12.76 12.02 2.25
C ASN A 22 13.48 12.48 0.98
N SER A 23 14.15 13.64 1.06
CA SER A 23 14.98 14.22 -0.01
C SER A 23 14.20 14.53 -1.30
N SER A 24 13.01 15.11 -1.15
CA SER A 24 12.23 15.64 -2.26
C SER A 24 13.04 16.64 -3.09
N ARG A 25 12.95 16.56 -4.43
CA ARG A 25 13.74 17.38 -5.35
C ARG A 25 12.92 18.55 -5.88
N TRP A 26 13.45 19.75 -5.82
CA TRP A 26 12.84 20.90 -6.48
C TRP A 26 13.00 20.79 -8.00
N ALA A 27 11.90 20.88 -8.75
CA ALA A 27 11.91 20.78 -10.22
C ALA A 27 11.61 22.12 -10.91
N GLY A 28 11.61 23.22 -10.16
CA GLY A 28 11.17 24.52 -10.66
C GLY A 28 9.64 24.62 -10.76
N ARG A 29 9.14 25.83 -11.04
CA ARG A 29 7.70 26.14 -11.22
C ARG A 29 6.80 25.71 -10.05
N GLY A 30 7.31 25.75 -8.81
CA GLY A 30 6.56 25.36 -7.62
C GLY A 30 6.31 23.86 -7.47
N LYS A 31 6.95 23.01 -8.28
CA LYS A 31 6.76 21.55 -8.24
C LYS A 31 7.88 20.85 -7.47
N LEU A 32 7.47 20.04 -6.51
CA LEU A 32 8.34 19.17 -5.75
C LEU A 32 8.22 17.74 -6.28
N LEU A 33 9.33 17.15 -6.72
CA LEU A 33 9.38 15.78 -7.22
C LEU A 33 9.79 14.82 -6.11
N PRO A 34 9.26 13.59 -6.13
CA PRO A 34 9.79 12.51 -5.30
C PRO A 34 11.29 12.25 -5.58
N SER A 35 11.97 11.73 -4.57
CA SER A 35 13.38 11.34 -4.66
C SER A 35 13.59 10.30 -5.77
N ALA A 36 14.79 10.26 -6.35
CA ALA A 36 15.12 9.28 -7.38
C ALA A 36 15.05 7.84 -6.83
N SER A 37 15.46 7.65 -5.58
CA SER A 37 15.40 6.37 -4.88
C SER A 37 13.96 5.89 -4.67
N TYR A 38 13.04 6.77 -4.25
CA TYR A 38 11.62 6.43 -4.16
C TYR A 38 11.05 6.02 -5.51
N LYS A 39 11.33 6.79 -6.58
CA LYS A 39 10.81 6.47 -7.92
C LYS A 39 11.29 5.12 -8.43
N ALA A 40 12.58 4.80 -8.24
CA ALA A 40 13.13 3.51 -8.63
C ALA A 40 12.49 2.35 -7.84
N TYR A 41 12.32 2.54 -6.52
CA TYR A 41 11.65 1.56 -5.67
C TYR A 41 10.18 1.35 -6.06
N ALA A 42 9.41 2.44 -6.22
CA ALA A 42 8.01 2.39 -6.63
C ALA A 42 7.86 1.70 -8.00
N GLN A 43 8.70 2.04 -8.98
CA GLN A 43 8.67 1.39 -10.30
C GLN A 43 8.94 -0.12 -10.19
N ALA A 44 9.94 -0.54 -9.41
CA ALA A 44 10.21 -1.95 -9.18
C ALA A 44 9.06 -2.65 -8.44
N ALA A 45 8.42 -1.96 -7.50
CA ALA A 45 7.25 -2.46 -6.78
C ALA A 45 6.07 -2.70 -7.71
N LEU A 46 5.75 -1.77 -8.61
CA LEU A 46 4.66 -1.91 -9.59
C LEU A 46 4.82 -3.18 -10.45
N TRP A 47 6.04 -3.48 -10.91
CA TRP A 47 6.31 -4.70 -11.64
C TRP A 47 6.10 -5.96 -10.79
N GLN A 48 6.61 -5.97 -9.55
CA GLN A 48 6.43 -7.09 -8.62
C GLN A 48 4.96 -7.34 -8.28
N LEU A 49 4.19 -6.27 -8.06
CA LEU A 49 2.77 -6.34 -7.73
C LEU A 49 1.95 -6.87 -8.91
N LYS A 50 2.19 -6.39 -10.13
CA LYS A 50 1.52 -6.91 -11.34
C LYS A 50 1.74 -8.40 -11.55
N GLN A 51 2.94 -8.91 -11.25
CA GLN A 51 3.21 -10.35 -11.33
C GLN A 51 2.44 -11.13 -10.27
N GLN A 52 2.32 -10.61 -9.05
CA GLN A 52 1.56 -11.23 -7.96
C GLN A 52 0.05 -11.18 -8.21
N MET A 53 -0.48 -10.08 -8.74
CA MET A 53 -1.89 -9.96 -9.15
C MET A 53 -2.25 -11.04 -10.16
N ARG A 54 -1.43 -11.25 -11.20
CA ARG A 54 -1.63 -12.33 -12.18
C ARG A 54 -1.67 -13.70 -11.52
N ALA A 55 -0.76 -13.96 -10.58
CA ALA A 55 -0.70 -15.24 -9.86
C ALA A 55 -1.92 -15.47 -8.97
N GLN A 56 -2.54 -14.40 -8.47
CA GLN A 56 -3.75 -14.43 -7.63
C GLN A 56 -5.06 -14.32 -8.43
N GLY A 57 -5.00 -14.25 -9.77
CA GLY A 57 -6.19 -14.11 -10.61
C GLY A 57 -6.82 -12.70 -10.62
N LEU A 58 -6.11 -11.70 -10.12
CA LEU A 58 -6.52 -10.29 -10.13
C LEU A 58 -6.15 -9.62 -11.45
N ASP A 59 -6.86 -8.55 -11.82
CA ASP A 59 -6.60 -7.78 -13.04
C ASP A 59 -5.28 -6.96 -12.94
N PRO A 60 -4.19 -7.34 -13.61
CA PRO A 60 -2.92 -6.62 -13.54
C PRO A 60 -2.92 -5.33 -14.36
N SER A 61 -4.00 -5.05 -15.10
CA SER A 61 -4.16 -3.80 -15.83
C SER A 61 -4.61 -2.65 -14.92
N GLY A 62 -5.10 -2.97 -13.72
CA GLY A 62 -5.56 -1.99 -12.73
C GLY A 62 -6.89 -1.33 -13.08
N ARG A 63 -7.70 -1.96 -13.96
CA ARG A 63 -9.02 -1.46 -14.36
C ARG A 63 -10.11 -1.87 -13.37
N GLU A 64 -9.88 -2.95 -12.63
CA GLU A 64 -10.77 -3.47 -11.59
C GLU A 64 -10.09 -3.41 -10.21
N PRO A 65 -9.73 -2.21 -9.70
CA PRO A 65 -9.17 -2.07 -8.36
C PRO A 65 -10.23 -2.38 -7.29
N ILE A 66 -9.78 -2.75 -6.09
CA ILE A 66 -10.66 -2.97 -4.93
C ILE A 66 -11.38 -1.65 -4.57
N PRO A 67 -12.73 -1.61 -4.65
CA PRO A 67 -13.52 -0.39 -4.40
C PRO A 67 -14.10 -0.32 -2.97
N TYR A 68 -13.73 -1.25 -2.10
CA TYR A 68 -14.27 -1.40 -0.75
C TYR A 68 -13.35 -0.81 0.31
N ALA A 69 -13.91 -0.58 1.50
CA ALA A 69 -13.12 -0.25 2.68
C ALA A 69 -12.15 -1.39 2.97
N MET A 70 -10.97 -1.06 3.50
CA MET A 70 -9.97 -2.08 3.78
C MET A 70 -9.10 -1.76 4.99
N ALA A 71 -8.62 -2.82 5.64
CA ALA A 71 -7.52 -2.77 6.59
C ALA A 71 -6.24 -3.25 5.88
N VAL A 72 -5.17 -2.47 5.97
CA VAL A 72 -3.87 -2.78 5.34
C VAL A 72 -2.80 -2.94 6.42
N THR A 73 -2.27 -4.14 6.60
CA THR A 73 -1.16 -4.38 7.53
C THR A 73 0.16 -4.53 6.77
N CYS A 74 1.17 -3.78 7.18
CA CYS A 74 2.49 -3.75 6.57
C CYS A 74 3.59 -4.09 7.59
N HIS A 75 4.40 -5.10 7.28
CA HIS A 75 5.58 -5.48 8.07
C HIS A 75 6.84 -5.16 7.28
N TYR A 76 7.61 -4.19 7.77
CA TYR A 76 8.78 -3.66 7.06
C TYR A 76 10.08 -4.27 7.56
N TRP A 77 10.88 -4.83 6.65
CA TRP A 77 12.23 -5.31 6.89
C TRP A 77 13.24 -4.38 6.23
N MET A 78 14.02 -3.66 7.04
CA MET A 78 15.03 -2.72 6.57
C MET A 78 16.38 -3.42 6.33
N PRO A 79 17.20 -3.03 5.35
CA PRO A 79 18.50 -3.67 5.15
C PRO A 79 19.54 -3.29 6.21
N ASN A 80 19.38 -2.13 6.85
CA ASN A 80 20.28 -1.59 7.88
C ASN A 80 19.61 -0.40 8.60
N ARG A 81 20.32 0.18 9.59
CA ARG A 81 19.87 1.36 10.37
C ARG A 81 20.13 2.72 9.69
N GLN A 82 20.89 2.75 8.60
CA GLN A 82 21.22 4.00 7.91
C GLN A 82 19.96 4.59 7.30
N SER A 83 19.74 5.91 7.43
CA SER A 83 18.55 6.59 6.89
C SER A 83 17.23 5.92 7.30
N TRP A 84 17.09 5.69 8.60
CA TRP A 84 15.92 5.03 9.19
C TRP A 84 14.65 5.84 8.92
N PRO A 85 13.64 5.23 8.27
CA PRO A 85 12.39 5.91 7.97
C PRO A 85 11.45 5.91 9.18
N ASP A 86 10.51 6.84 9.16
CA ASP A 86 9.35 6.78 10.04
C ASP A 86 8.30 5.79 9.48
N LEU A 87 7.56 5.14 10.38
CA LEU A 87 6.51 4.18 10.00
C LEU A 87 5.43 4.85 9.13
N VAL A 88 4.97 6.04 9.49
CA VAL A 88 3.89 6.74 8.78
C VAL A 88 4.28 7.05 7.33
N GLY A 89 5.53 7.45 7.10
CA GLY A 89 6.07 7.70 5.78
C GLY A 89 6.20 6.43 4.93
N LEU A 90 6.46 5.27 5.56
CA LEU A 90 6.45 3.97 4.88
C LEU A 90 5.03 3.54 4.52
N LEU A 91 4.08 3.71 5.45
CA LEU A 91 2.66 3.44 5.22
C LEU A 91 2.15 4.28 4.06
N GLN A 92 2.36 5.59 4.10
CA GLN A 92 1.95 6.50 3.01
C GLN A 92 2.57 6.10 1.66
N ALA A 93 3.87 5.78 1.64
CA ALA A 93 4.54 5.31 0.43
C ALA A 93 3.95 3.99 -0.10
N THR A 94 3.57 3.09 0.80
CA THR A 94 2.99 1.79 0.42
C THR A 94 1.59 1.98 -0.15
N SER A 95 0.77 2.82 0.47
CA SER A 95 -0.58 3.14 0.00
C SER A 95 -0.58 3.82 -1.36
N ASP A 96 0.34 4.79 -1.57
CA ASP A 96 0.58 5.41 -2.88
C ASP A 96 0.91 4.34 -3.95
N ILE A 97 1.80 3.40 -3.64
CA ILE A 97 2.23 2.33 -4.57
C ILE A 97 1.08 1.36 -4.88
N LEU A 98 0.27 0.99 -3.87
CA LEU A 98 -0.88 0.10 -4.06
C LEU A 98 -1.95 0.74 -4.97
N GLN A 99 -2.18 2.05 -4.81
CA GLN A 99 -3.09 2.80 -5.67
C GLN A 99 -2.53 2.95 -7.09
N GLU A 100 -1.24 3.28 -7.24
CA GLU A 100 -0.59 3.37 -8.55
C GLU A 100 -0.52 2.02 -9.28
N ALA A 101 -0.46 0.91 -8.54
CA ALA A 101 -0.55 -0.44 -9.08
C ALA A 101 -1.96 -0.80 -9.59
N GLY A 102 -2.99 -0.05 -9.20
CA GLY A 102 -4.38 -0.38 -9.47
C GLY A 102 -4.89 -1.57 -8.65
N ILE A 103 -4.24 -1.88 -7.51
CA ILE A 103 -4.77 -2.87 -6.55
C ILE A 103 -5.94 -2.25 -5.77
N ILE A 104 -5.78 -0.99 -5.38
CA ILE A 104 -6.80 -0.23 -4.63
C ILE A 104 -7.20 1.00 -5.45
N GLN A 105 -8.45 1.41 -5.33
CA GLN A 105 -8.97 2.52 -6.12
C GLN A 105 -8.47 3.89 -5.63
N ASP A 106 -8.48 4.07 -4.31
CA ASP A 106 -8.12 5.31 -3.62
C ASP A 106 -7.54 4.92 -2.24
N ASP A 107 -6.38 5.46 -1.89
CA ASP A 107 -5.71 5.22 -0.61
C ASP A 107 -6.54 5.64 0.62
N GLY A 108 -7.49 6.56 0.44
CA GLY A 108 -8.47 6.95 1.45
C GLY A 108 -9.58 5.92 1.72
N LEU A 109 -9.58 4.79 1.01
CA LEU A 109 -10.38 3.60 1.36
C LEU A 109 -9.69 2.73 2.42
N ILE A 110 -8.40 2.97 2.71
CA ILE A 110 -7.70 2.34 3.82
C ILE A 110 -8.16 3.02 5.11
N VAL A 111 -8.87 2.27 5.94
CA VAL A 111 -9.48 2.79 7.19
C VAL A 111 -8.75 2.32 8.44
N ASP A 112 -7.89 1.32 8.31
CA ASP A 112 -7.08 0.77 9.40
C ASP A 112 -5.73 0.28 8.84
N TYR A 113 -4.66 0.47 9.61
CA TYR A 113 -3.34 -0.08 9.34
C TYR A 113 -2.98 -1.29 10.22
N GLY A 114 -3.90 -1.76 11.06
CA GLY A 114 -3.72 -2.91 11.93
C GLY A 114 -2.45 -2.79 12.79
N ASN A 115 -1.72 -3.90 12.89
CA ASN A 115 -0.45 -3.99 13.65
C ASN A 115 0.79 -3.66 12.80
N SER A 116 0.66 -2.76 11.82
CA SER A 116 1.78 -2.37 10.96
C SER A 116 2.96 -1.84 11.76
N HIS A 117 4.17 -2.29 11.47
CA HIS A 117 5.39 -1.80 12.11
C HIS A 117 6.65 -2.12 11.31
N ILE A 118 7.78 -1.51 11.71
CA ILE A 118 9.09 -1.93 11.23
C ILE A 118 9.48 -3.17 12.03
N GLU A 119 9.36 -4.33 11.38
CA GLU A 119 9.59 -5.66 11.95
C GLU A 119 11.05 -5.85 12.40
N GLY A 120 12.00 -5.33 11.62
CA GLY A 120 13.40 -5.42 11.98
C GLY A 120 14.37 -5.17 10.83
N ILE A 121 15.58 -5.70 10.98
CA ILE A 121 16.65 -5.59 10.00
C ILE A 121 16.89 -6.94 9.33
N SER A 122 16.82 -6.97 8.00
CA SER A 122 17.17 -8.10 7.15
C SER A 122 17.99 -7.60 5.97
N LYS A 123 19.30 -7.86 5.99
CA LYS A 123 20.23 -7.38 4.96
C LYS A 123 20.06 -8.16 3.65
N GLU A 124 19.77 -9.45 3.78
CA GLU A 124 19.64 -10.41 2.69
C GLU A 124 18.27 -10.32 2.01
N ASN A 125 17.24 -9.92 2.76
CA ASN A 125 15.86 -9.87 2.27
C ASN A 125 15.09 -8.64 2.78
N PRO A 126 15.55 -7.41 2.45
CA PRO A 126 14.78 -6.22 2.72
C PRO A 126 13.50 -6.25 1.88
N LYS A 127 12.36 -6.01 2.54
CA LYS A 127 11.03 -6.11 1.92
C LYS A 127 9.97 -5.43 2.76
N VAL A 128 8.77 -5.33 2.21
CA VAL A 128 7.54 -5.18 2.97
C VAL A 128 6.61 -6.35 2.65
N ASP A 129 6.08 -6.97 3.70
CA ASP A 129 4.97 -7.92 3.62
C ASP A 129 3.66 -7.15 3.87
N ILE A 130 2.72 -7.23 2.93
CA ILE A 130 1.48 -6.45 2.92
C ILE A 130 0.31 -7.42 2.95
N THR A 131 -0.59 -7.23 3.90
CA THR A 131 -1.88 -7.94 3.97
C THR A 131 -3.01 -6.93 3.83
N ILE A 132 -3.90 -7.13 2.86
CA ILE A 132 -5.10 -6.33 2.66
C ILE A 132 -6.29 -7.19 3.04
N ARG A 133 -7.13 -6.71 3.95
CA ARG A 133 -8.42 -7.33 4.29
C ARG A 133 -9.52 -6.39 3.87
N THR A 134 -10.42 -6.86 3.00
CA THR A 134 -11.60 -6.07 2.64
C THR A 134 -12.59 -6.07 3.80
N ILE A 135 -13.27 -4.95 3.97
CA ILE A 135 -14.33 -4.79 4.95
C ILE A 135 -15.63 -4.73 4.16
N PRO A 136 -16.61 -5.61 4.43
CA PRO A 136 -17.81 -5.70 3.61
C PRO A 136 -18.71 -4.47 3.75
N PRO A 137 -19.47 -4.11 2.69
CA PRO A 137 -20.55 -3.14 2.79
C PRO A 137 -21.54 -3.58 3.87
N GLY A 138 -21.67 -2.79 4.93
CA GLY A 138 -22.44 -3.14 6.13
C GLY A 138 -21.74 -2.72 7.43
N ASP A 139 -20.42 -2.63 7.39
CA ASP A 139 -19.63 -2.11 8.51
C ASP A 139 -19.95 -0.63 8.80
N PRO A 140 -20.00 -0.19 10.07
CA PRO A 140 -20.22 1.21 10.44
C PRO A 140 -19.32 2.22 9.72
N VAL A 141 -18.12 1.83 9.30
CA VAL A 141 -17.18 2.70 8.59
C VAL A 141 -17.77 3.27 7.30
N TYR A 142 -18.66 2.54 6.62
CA TYR A 142 -19.34 3.00 5.41
C TYR A 142 -20.32 4.15 5.66
N LYS A 143 -20.80 4.33 6.90
CA LYS A 143 -21.68 5.44 7.28
C LYS A 143 -20.89 6.71 7.59
N ILE A 144 -19.64 6.55 8.03
CA ILE A 144 -18.80 7.63 8.56
C ILE A 144 -17.87 8.18 7.47
N ASN A 145 -17.21 7.32 6.69
CA ASN A 145 -16.25 7.75 5.69
C ASN A 145 -16.98 8.31 4.45
N PRO A 146 -16.82 9.59 4.10
CA PRO A 146 -17.50 10.20 2.96
C PRO A 146 -17.09 9.58 1.62
N LYS A 147 -15.89 9.00 1.51
CA LYS A 147 -15.41 8.33 0.28
C LYS A 147 -16.13 6.99 0.02
N LEU A 148 -16.74 6.40 1.04
CA LEU A 148 -17.47 5.13 0.96
C LEU A 148 -18.99 5.30 0.78
N LYS A 149 -19.49 6.55 0.80
CA LYS A 149 -20.92 6.83 0.65
C LYS A 149 -21.40 6.42 -0.75
N GLY A 150 -22.36 5.50 -0.80
CA GLY A 150 -23.00 5.07 -2.05
C GLY A 150 -22.34 3.88 -2.75
N VAL A 151 -21.30 3.27 -2.16
CA VAL A 151 -20.83 1.93 -2.57
C VAL A 151 -21.95 0.95 -2.24
N LYS A 152 -22.66 0.47 -3.27
CA LYS A 152 -23.74 -0.52 -3.14
C LYS A 152 -23.13 -1.92 -3.10
N GLU A 153 -23.79 -2.81 -2.36
CA GLU A 153 -23.53 -4.27 -2.37
C GLU A 153 -23.53 -4.84 -3.79
#